data_AF-A0A813EKR4-F1
#
_entry.id   AF-A0A813EKR4-F1
#
_cell.length_a   1.000
_cell.length_b   1.000
_cell.length_c   1.000
_cell.angle_alpha   90.00
_cell.angle_beta   90.00
_cell.angle_gamma   90.00
#
_symmetry.space_group_name_H-M   'P 1'
#
loop_
_entity.id
_entity.type
_entity.pdbx_description
1 polymer ?
#
loop_
_entity_poly.entity_id
_entity_poly.type
_entity_poly.pdbx_seq_one_letter_code
_entity_poly.pdbx_strand_id
1 'polypeptide(L)'
;DFTPLSLCQDAKPFLDQIATDDICEGKLKDYVTPLKQIIFFRLMKQLSEVYISMTIEDFERAASIVPFNIAEKWMANAARAQGISIQINYIQQAIVFGAPRKLDMKSMRQPLIEIGFKLQQAMQRVAADELQKKDKLEKAHLLTNIRERMDKETKTIRQRKEEIERRKEEFERKKQIQEKEANEKLRKQEAAEAEQERLRQEVERQRRAVDRE
;
A
#
# COMPACT_ATOMS: atom_id res chain seq x y z
N ASP A 1 12.58 17.75 -21.84
CA ASP A 1 11.60 18.27 -22.82
C ASP A 1 10.81 17.17 -23.50
N PHE A 2 9.60 17.52 -23.93
CA PHE A 2 8.65 16.64 -24.60
C PHE A 2 8.58 17.05 -26.08
N THR A 3 9.47 16.51 -26.89
CA THR A 3 9.64 16.85 -28.30
C THR A 3 9.77 15.57 -29.14
N PRO A 4 8.68 14.81 -29.31
CA PRO A 4 8.73 13.47 -29.90
C PRO A 4 9.31 13.46 -31.31
N LEU A 5 9.09 14.50 -32.13
CA LEU A 5 9.57 14.51 -33.52
C LEU A 5 11.03 14.94 -33.68
N SER A 6 11.56 15.76 -32.76
CA SER A 6 12.94 16.28 -32.87
C SER A 6 13.94 15.50 -32.04
N LEU A 7 13.52 14.78 -30.99
CA LEU A 7 14.40 14.08 -30.03
C LEU A 7 15.50 13.25 -30.70
N CYS A 8 15.14 12.51 -31.75
CA CYS A 8 16.06 11.64 -32.45
C CYS A 8 16.97 12.38 -33.44
N GLN A 9 16.50 13.49 -34.00
CA GLN A 9 17.28 14.36 -34.88
C GLN A 9 18.33 15.12 -34.07
N ASP A 10 17.92 15.63 -32.90
CA ASP A 10 18.77 16.36 -31.96
C ASP A 10 19.85 15.45 -31.35
N ALA A 11 19.52 14.19 -31.07
CA ALA A 11 20.46 13.24 -30.47
C ALA A 11 21.48 12.64 -31.45
N LYS A 12 21.14 12.58 -32.74
CA LYS A 12 21.98 11.98 -33.79
C LYS A 12 23.41 12.57 -33.87
N PRO A 13 23.63 13.89 -33.95
CA PRO A 13 24.98 14.44 -34.04
C PRO A 13 25.87 14.08 -32.84
N PHE A 14 25.30 14.02 -31.63
CA PHE A 14 26.05 13.63 -30.43
C PHE A 14 26.40 12.14 -30.42
N LEU A 15 25.49 11.28 -30.90
CA LEU A 15 25.77 9.84 -31.03
C LEU A 15 26.85 9.57 -32.07
N ASP A 16 26.87 10.33 -33.17
CA ASP A 16 27.86 10.19 -34.23
C ASP A 16 29.24 10.72 -33.79
N GLN A 17 29.28 11.79 -32.99
CA GLN A 17 30.50 12.25 -32.31
C GLN A 17 31.06 11.16 -31.39
N ILE A 18 30.24 10.60 -30.49
CA ILE A 18 30.65 9.54 -29.57
C ILE A 18 31.14 8.28 -30.31
N ALA A 19 30.58 7.99 -31.49
CA ALA A 19 30.98 6.84 -32.30
C ALA A 19 32.32 7.06 -33.03
N THR A 20 32.63 8.30 -33.40
CA THR A 20 33.81 8.64 -34.22
C THR A 20 35.01 9.01 -33.36
N ASP A 21 34.77 9.67 -32.22
CA ASP A 21 35.83 10.15 -31.36
C ASP A 21 36.55 9.00 -30.62
N ASP A 22 37.89 9.03 -30.61
CA ASP A 22 38.73 8.23 -29.70
C ASP A 22 38.80 8.85 -28.30
N ILE A 23 37.74 9.57 -27.90
CA ILE A 23 37.59 10.08 -26.54
C ILE A 23 37.54 8.88 -25.58
N CYS A 24 38.34 8.94 -24.51
CA CYS A 24 38.52 7.88 -23.53
C CYS A 24 38.93 6.52 -24.15
N GLU A 25 39.91 6.51 -25.05
CA GLU A 25 40.48 5.27 -25.61
C GLU A 25 39.45 4.38 -26.34
N GLY A 26 38.38 4.99 -26.87
CA GLY A 26 37.32 4.27 -27.58
C GLY A 26 36.35 3.50 -26.68
N LYS A 27 36.48 3.56 -25.35
CA LYS A 27 35.58 2.88 -24.39
C LYS A 27 34.13 3.35 -24.48
N LEU A 28 33.89 4.56 -24.99
CA LEU A 28 32.52 5.08 -25.15
C LEU A 28 31.78 4.47 -26.35
N LYS A 29 32.48 3.88 -27.32
CA LYS A 29 31.87 3.28 -28.52
C LYS A 29 30.92 2.13 -28.14
N ASP A 30 31.24 1.37 -27.09
CA ASP A 30 30.42 0.28 -26.57
C ASP A 30 29.04 0.76 -26.06
N TYR A 31 28.93 2.03 -25.65
CA TYR A 31 27.69 2.60 -25.12
C TYR A 31 26.79 3.20 -26.20
N VAL A 32 27.25 3.34 -27.44
CA VAL A 32 26.46 3.93 -28.52
C VAL A 32 25.18 3.13 -28.76
N THR A 33 25.28 1.81 -28.86
CA THR A 33 24.11 0.94 -29.08
C THR A 33 23.07 1.00 -27.95
N PRO A 34 23.43 0.83 -26.67
CA PRO A 34 22.44 0.96 -25.59
C PRO A 34 21.89 2.39 -25.46
N LEU A 35 22.67 3.44 -25.77
CA LEU A 35 22.14 4.81 -25.80
C LEU A 35 21.09 4.99 -26.91
N LYS A 36 21.34 4.46 -28.11
CA LYS A 36 20.35 4.45 -29.21
C LYS A 36 19.05 3.77 -28.77
N GLN A 37 19.14 2.65 -28.05
CA GLN A 37 17.97 1.95 -27.51
C GLN A 37 17.21 2.80 -26.49
N ILE A 38 17.89 3.43 -25.54
CA ILE A 38 17.24 4.28 -24.52
C ILE A 38 16.52 5.45 -25.17
N ILE A 39 17.17 6.14 -26.12
CA ILE A 39 16.58 7.26 -26.85
C ILE A 39 15.37 6.78 -27.65
N PHE A 40 15.48 5.63 -28.31
CA PHE A 40 14.38 5.02 -29.05
C PHE A 40 13.18 4.69 -28.15
N PHE A 41 13.39 4.06 -26.99
CA PHE A 41 12.29 3.77 -26.06
C PHE A 41 11.65 5.04 -25.52
N ARG A 42 12.46 6.09 -25.28
CA ARG A 42 11.95 7.40 -24.88
C ARG A 42 11.08 8.03 -25.97
N LEU A 43 11.53 7.99 -27.23
CA LEU A 43 10.74 8.41 -28.39
C LEU A 43 9.41 7.65 -28.44
N MET A 44 9.45 6.32 -28.36
CA MET A 44 8.26 5.47 -28.41
C MET A 44 7.25 5.80 -27.31
N LYS A 45 7.73 6.07 -26.10
CA LYS A 45 6.87 6.48 -24.99
C LYS A 45 6.18 7.82 -25.31
N GLN A 46 6.93 8.82 -25.76
CA GLN A 46 6.36 10.14 -26.10
C GLN A 46 5.37 10.05 -27.26
N LEU A 47 5.68 9.28 -28.30
CA LEU A 47 4.76 9.04 -29.42
C LEU A 47 3.47 8.37 -28.95
N SER A 48 3.57 7.38 -28.05
CA SER A 48 2.39 6.68 -27.52
C SER A 48 1.48 7.54 -26.65
N GLU A 49 1.99 8.67 -26.12
CA GLU A 49 1.20 9.61 -25.31
C GLU A 49 0.42 10.61 -26.18
N VAL A 50 0.84 10.85 -27.44
CA VAL A 50 0.31 11.92 -28.31
C VAL A 50 -0.47 11.35 -29.50
N TYR A 51 0.02 10.26 -30.07
CA TYR A 51 -0.52 9.68 -31.29
C TYR A 51 -1.33 8.44 -30.97
N ILE A 52 -2.46 8.27 -31.68
CA ILE A 52 -3.24 7.02 -31.70
C ILE A 52 -2.72 6.12 -32.82
N SER A 53 -2.40 6.71 -33.97
CA SER A 53 -1.75 6.02 -35.07
C SER A 53 -0.81 6.96 -35.81
N MET A 54 0.16 6.38 -36.50
CA MET A 54 1.20 7.08 -37.25
C MET A 54 1.60 6.22 -38.45
N THR A 55 1.92 6.82 -39.59
CA THR A 55 2.42 6.07 -40.74
C THR A 55 3.83 5.54 -40.46
N ILE A 56 4.21 4.43 -41.09
CA ILE A 56 5.57 3.87 -40.98
C ILE A 56 6.59 4.88 -41.55
N GLU A 57 6.26 5.58 -42.64
CA GLU A 57 7.14 6.57 -43.26
C GLU A 57 7.44 7.76 -42.33
N ASP A 58 6.40 8.31 -41.68
CA ASP A 58 6.60 9.38 -40.70
C ASP A 58 7.41 8.87 -39.51
N PHE A 59 7.20 7.61 -39.11
CA PHE A 59 7.90 7.01 -38.00
C PHE A 59 9.39 6.83 -38.31
N GLU A 60 9.73 6.40 -39.52
CA GLU A 60 11.12 6.33 -39.98
C GLU A 60 11.80 7.70 -39.97
N ARG A 61 11.07 8.76 -40.38
CA ARG A 61 11.58 10.13 -40.34
C ARG A 61 11.83 10.60 -38.91
N ALA A 62 10.94 10.24 -37.98
CA ALA A 62 11.10 10.56 -36.56
C ALA A 62 12.23 9.73 -35.92
N ALA A 63 12.32 8.44 -36.23
CA ALA A 63 13.32 7.52 -35.68
C ALA A 63 14.62 7.48 -36.50
N SER A 64 15.14 8.66 -36.90
CA SER A 64 16.28 8.81 -37.81
C SER A 64 17.64 8.25 -37.32
N ILE A 65 17.68 7.64 -36.13
CA ILE A 65 18.86 7.08 -35.48
C ILE A 65 19.12 5.64 -35.94
N VAL A 66 18.08 4.90 -36.31
CA VAL A 66 18.17 3.48 -36.70
C VAL A 66 17.26 3.17 -37.88
N PRO A 67 17.66 2.25 -38.77
CA PRO A 67 16.78 1.77 -39.83
C PRO A 67 15.58 1.01 -39.27
N PHE A 68 14.46 1.00 -40.02
CA PHE A 68 13.20 0.44 -39.54
C PHE A 68 13.27 -1.05 -39.18
N ASN A 69 14.07 -1.84 -39.89
CA ASN A 69 14.28 -3.26 -39.57
C ASN A 69 14.83 -3.50 -38.14
N ILE A 70 15.63 -2.57 -37.62
CA ILE A 70 16.15 -2.61 -36.24
C ILE A 70 15.13 -1.99 -35.30
N ALA A 71 14.54 -0.85 -35.68
CA ALA A 71 13.48 -0.18 -34.92
C ALA A 71 12.31 -1.13 -34.62
N GLU A 72 11.86 -1.88 -35.61
CA GLU A 72 10.80 -2.89 -35.52
C GLU A 72 11.09 -3.97 -34.48
N LYS A 73 12.32 -4.51 -34.47
CA LYS A 73 12.75 -5.47 -33.45
C LYS A 73 12.71 -4.84 -32.06
N TRP A 74 13.14 -3.59 -31.94
CA TRP A 74 13.11 -2.86 -30.68
C TRP A 74 11.67 -2.54 -30.24
N MET A 75 10.76 -2.23 -31.16
CA MET A 75 9.33 -2.05 -30.88
C MET A 75 8.68 -3.33 -30.39
N ALA A 76 8.96 -4.47 -31.03
CA ALA A 76 8.46 -5.77 -30.60
C ALA A 76 8.93 -6.12 -29.18
N ASN A 77 10.19 -5.81 -28.86
CA ASN A 77 10.73 -5.96 -27.51
C ASN A 77 10.10 -4.98 -26.51
N ALA A 78 9.86 -3.72 -26.92
CA ALA A 78 9.18 -2.70 -26.12
C ALA A 78 7.76 -3.15 -25.73
N ALA A 79 7.02 -3.68 -26.70
CA ALA A 79 5.65 -4.14 -26.50
C ALA A 79 5.57 -5.30 -25.51
N ARG A 80 6.59 -6.16 -25.47
CA ARG A 80 6.66 -7.30 -24.54
C ARG A 80 7.09 -6.91 -23.13
N ALA A 81 8.10 -6.03 -23.00
CA ALA A 81 8.80 -5.79 -21.73
C ALA A 81 8.45 -4.48 -21.02
N GLN A 82 8.06 -3.44 -21.76
CA GLN A 82 7.98 -2.05 -21.27
C GLN A 82 6.54 -1.51 -21.15
N GLY A 83 5.54 -2.34 -21.41
CA GLY A 83 4.12 -1.96 -21.23
C GLY A 83 3.60 -0.94 -22.25
N ILE A 84 4.33 -0.67 -23.34
CA ILE A 84 3.85 0.16 -24.44
C ILE A 84 3.00 -0.72 -25.35
N SER A 85 1.71 -0.42 -25.47
CA SER A 85 0.83 -1.17 -26.36
C SER A 85 0.99 -0.63 -27.78
N ILE A 86 1.58 -1.43 -28.67
CA ILE A 86 1.87 -1.05 -30.06
C ILE A 86 1.37 -2.18 -30.97
N GLN A 87 0.75 -1.81 -32.09
CA GLN A 87 0.39 -2.73 -33.16
C GLN A 87 0.91 -2.19 -34.48
N ILE A 88 1.60 -3.01 -35.26
CA ILE A 88 2.11 -2.64 -36.58
C ILE A 88 1.19 -3.26 -37.64
N ASN A 89 0.56 -2.43 -38.45
CA ASN A 89 -0.26 -2.86 -39.58
C ASN A 89 0.51 -2.63 -40.89
N TYR A 90 1.10 -3.69 -41.42
CA TYR A 90 1.86 -3.63 -42.68
C TYR A 90 0.99 -3.40 -43.92
N ILE A 91 -0.29 -3.77 -43.88
CA ILE A 91 -1.22 -3.55 -45.02
C ILE A 91 -1.51 -2.05 -45.15
N GLN A 92 -1.76 -1.38 -44.02
CA GLN A 92 -2.03 0.06 -43.97
C GLN A 92 -0.77 0.90 -43.82
N GLN A 93 0.42 0.29 -43.76
CA GLN A 93 1.70 0.95 -43.50
C GLN A 93 1.63 1.90 -42.27
N ALA A 94 0.99 1.43 -41.20
CA ALA A 94 0.70 2.25 -40.02
C ALA A 94 1.03 1.55 -38.71
N ILE A 95 1.53 2.32 -37.76
CA ILE A 95 1.77 1.95 -36.36
C ILE A 95 0.63 2.51 -35.53
N VAL A 96 -0.08 1.65 -34.82
CA VAL A 96 -1.17 2.02 -33.90
C VAL A 96 -0.63 1.96 -32.48
N PHE A 97 -0.70 3.09 -31.77
CA PHE A 97 -0.31 3.24 -30.39
C PHE A 97 -1.54 3.14 -29.49
N GLY A 98 -1.43 2.31 -28.45
CA GLY A 98 -2.55 1.90 -27.64
C GLY A 98 -3.37 0.83 -28.35
N ALA A 99 -3.36 -0.40 -27.83
CA ALA A 99 -4.50 -1.28 -28.05
C ALA A 99 -5.75 -0.54 -27.54
N PRO A 100 -6.92 -0.76 -28.16
CA PRO A 100 -8.17 -0.28 -27.60
C PRO A 100 -8.20 -0.78 -26.15
N ARG A 101 -8.03 0.14 -25.18
CA ARG A 101 -8.04 -0.22 -23.76
C ARG A 101 -9.35 -0.95 -23.58
N LYS A 102 -9.28 -2.25 -23.30
CA LYS A 102 -10.48 -2.98 -22.87
C LYS A 102 -10.97 -2.19 -21.67
N LEU A 103 -12.16 -1.61 -21.78
CA LEU A 103 -12.82 -0.90 -20.70
C LEU A 103 -13.00 -1.90 -19.57
N ASP A 104 -12.01 -1.97 -18.69
CA ASP A 104 -12.00 -2.85 -17.54
C ASP A 104 -12.15 -1.99 -16.27
N MET A 105 -12.75 -2.59 -15.24
CA MET A 105 -13.03 -1.91 -13.98
C MET A 105 -11.76 -1.32 -13.33
N LYS A 106 -10.58 -1.88 -13.64
CA LYS A 106 -9.29 -1.43 -13.11
C LYS A 106 -8.78 -0.17 -13.83
N SER A 107 -8.88 -0.08 -15.16
CA SER A 107 -8.47 1.12 -15.91
C SER A 107 -9.40 2.31 -15.68
N MET A 108 -10.68 2.08 -15.36
CA MET A 108 -11.67 3.14 -15.08
C MET A 108 -11.61 3.69 -13.66
N ARG A 109 -10.97 3.00 -12.72
CA ARG A 109 -10.92 3.41 -11.30
C ARG A 109 -10.31 4.80 -11.13
N GLN A 110 -9.13 5.04 -11.72
CA GLN A 110 -8.42 6.31 -11.54
C GLN A 110 -9.15 7.48 -12.23
N PRO A 111 -9.62 7.36 -13.49
CA PRO A 111 -10.45 8.39 -14.11
C PRO A 111 -11.71 8.73 -13.33
N LEU A 112 -12.41 7.73 -12.76
CA LEU A 112 -13.62 7.97 -11.96
C LEU A 112 -13.31 8.74 -10.67
N ILE A 113 -12.21 8.41 -9.99
CA ILE A 113 -11.74 9.16 -8.82
C ILE A 113 -11.43 10.62 -9.21
N GLU A 114 -10.74 10.82 -10.33
CA GLU A 114 -10.38 12.16 -10.81
C GLU A 114 -11.61 12.99 -11.19
N ILE A 115 -12.60 12.37 -11.86
CA ILE A 115 -13.88 13.01 -12.17
C ILE A 115 -14.61 13.40 -10.89
N GLY A 116 -14.70 12.50 -9.91
CA GLY A 116 -15.33 12.79 -8.62
C GLY A 116 -14.69 14.00 -7.93
N PHE A 117 -13.36 14.06 -7.90
CA PHE A 117 -12.63 15.16 -7.30
C PHE A 117 -12.82 16.50 -8.05
N LYS A 118 -12.75 16.47 -9.38
CA LYS A 118 -12.97 17.67 -10.21
C LYS A 118 -14.42 18.15 -10.13
N LEU A 119 -15.39 17.24 -10.08
CA LEU A 119 -16.80 17.57 -9.92
C LEU A 119 -17.04 18.20 -8.54
N GLN A 120 -16.47 17.65 -7.48
CA GLN A 120 -16.55 18.22 -6.14
C GLN A 120 -15.96 19.65 -6.10
N GLN A 121 -14.80 19.86 -6.73
CA GLN A 121 -14.24 21.21 -6.88
C GLN A 121 -15.16 22.16 -7.66
N ALA A 122 -15.76 21.67 -8.76
CA ALA A 122 -16.68 22.48 -9.55
C ALA A 122 -17.94 22.85 -8.74
N MET A 123 -18.50 21.89 -8.02
CA MET A 123 -19.65 22.11 -7.13
C MET A 123 -19.34 23.15 -6.05
N GLN A 124 -18.13 23.12 -5.46
CA GLN A 124 -17.70 24.13 -4.48
C GLN A 124 -17.61 25.54 -5.07
N ARG A 125 -17.43 25.70 -6.38
CA ARG A 125 -17.39 27.02 -7.03
C ARG A 125 -18.75 27.48 -7.53
N VAL A 126 -19.55 26.56 -8.07
CA VAL A 126 -20.84 26.89 -8.71
C VAL A 126 -21.98 26.98 -7.69
N ALA A 127 -22.00 26.10 -6.70
CA ALA A 127 -23.08 26.00 -5.71
C ALA A 127 -22.55 26.16 -4.28
N ALA A 128 -21.57 27.06 -4.10
CA ALA A 128 -20.95 27.31 -2.80
C ALA A 128 -21.98 27.66 -1.72
N ASP A 129 -22.94 28.54 -2.04
CA ASP A 129 -23.95 29.01 -1.09
C ASP A 129 -24.95 27.93 -0.69
N GLU A 130 -25.37 27.07 -1.62
CA GLU A 130 -26.26 25.94 -1.31
C GLU A 130 -25.55 24.91 -0.43
N LEU A 131 -24.28 24.62 -0.74
CA LEU A 131 -23.46 23.70 0.06
C LEU A 131 -23.25 24.25 1.47
N GLN A 132 -22.92 25.54 1.61
CA GLN A 132 -22.76 26.21 2.91
C GLN A 132 -24.06 26.24 3.72
N LYS A 133 -25.21 26.47 3.06
CA LYS A 133 -26.52 26.43 3.73
C LYS A 133 -26.83 25.03 4.24
N LYS A 134 -26.61 24.00 3.42
CA LYS A 134 -26.81 22.61 3.80
C LYS A 134 -25.90 22.20 4.96
N ASP A 135 -24.61 22.52 4.89
CA ASP A 135 -23.64 22.24 5.96
C ASP A 135 -24.01 22.95 7.27
N LYS A 136 -24.48 24.20 7.21
CA LYS A 136 -24.96 24.92 8.39
C LYS A 136 -26.19 24.25 9.01
N LEU A 137 -27.13 23.79 8.19
CA LEU A 137 -28.33 23.09 8.63
C LEU A 137 -28.00 21.75 9.28
N GLU A 138 -27.10 20.97 8.66
CA GLU A 138 -26.63 19.69 9.20
C GLU A 138 -25.87 19.88 10.51
N LYS A 139 -24.98 20.89 10.60
CA LYS A 139 -24.31 21.23 11.85
C LYS A 139 -25.28 21.67 12.95
N ALA A 140 -26.27 22.49 12.62
CA ALA A 140 -27.29 22.92 13.58
C ALA A 140 -28.08 21.72 14.11
N HIS A 141 -28.53 20.82 13.22
CA HIS A 141 -29.20 19.58 13.62
C HIS A 141 -28.32 18.69 14.50
N LEU A 142 -27.05 18.53 14.15
CA LEU A 142 -26.10 17.75 14.95
C LEU A 142 -25.94 18.32 16.35
N LEU A 143 -25.78 19.65 16.48
CA LEU A 143 -25.63 20.31 17.78
C LEU A 143 -26.88 20.16 18.65
N THR A 144 -28.07 20.29 18.07
CA THR A 144 -29.34 20.06 18.76
C THR A 144 -29.44 18.61 19.25
N ASN A 145 -29.15 17.65 18.37
CA ASN A 145 -29.16 16.22 18.73
C ASN A 145 -28.16 15.89 19.84
N ILE A 146 -26.96 16.47 19.81
CA ILE A 146 -25.97 16.30 20.88
C ILE A 146 -26.53 16.84 22.19
N ARG A 147 -27.09 18.05 22.19
CA ARG A 147 -27.65 18.67 23.41
C ARG A 147 -28.78 17.84 24.01
N GLU A 148 -29.67 17.30 23.19
CA GLU A 148 -30.78 16.45 23.65
C GLU A 148 -30.32 15.10 24.20
N ARG A 149 -29.24 14.53 23.64
CA ARG A 149 -28.73 13.22 24.05
C ARG A 149 -27.73 13.29 25.21
N MET A 150 -27.03 14.41 25.38
CA MET A 150 -25.94 14.57 26.35
C MET A 150 -26.34 14.18 27.77
N ASP A 151 -27.47 14.69 28.27
CA ASP A 151 -27.90 14.42 29.65
C ASP A 151 -28.31 12.97 29.85
N LYS A 152 -28.96 12.37 28.84
CA LYS A 152 -29.38 10.97 28.87
C LYS A 152 -28.16 10.05 28.84
N GLU A 153 -27.24 10.28 27.91
CA GLU A 153 -26.00 9.49 27.80
C GLU A 153 -25.14 9.62 29.06
N THR A 154 -25.00 10.83 29.62
CA THR A 154 -24.24 11.04 30.86
C THR A 154 -24.82 10.25 32.02
N LYS A 155 -26.16 10.23 32.18
CA LYS A 155 -26.83 9.41 33.20
C LYS A 155 -26.61 7.92 32.97
N THR A 156 -26.76 7.44 31.74
CA THR A 156 -26.54 6.02 31.41
C THR A 156 -25.09 5.61 31.63
N ILE A 157 -24.12 6.45 31.27
CA ILE A 157 -22.69 6.20 31.50
C ILE A 157 -22.40 6.14 33.00
N ARG A 158 -22.97 7.04 33.80
CA ARG A 158 -22.81 7.04 35.26
C ARG A 158 -23.37 5.76 35.89
N GLN A 159 -24.60 5.38 35.51
CA GLN A 159 -25.23 4.14 35.98
C GLN A 159 -24.40 2.90 35.62
N ARG A 160 -23.89 2.83 34.37
CA ARG A 160 -23.00 1.75 33.95
C ARG A 160 -21.72 1.71 34.75
N LYS A 161 -21.13 2.87 35.06
CA LYS A 161 -19.91 2.95 35.87
C LYS A 161 -20.15 2.43 37.29
N GLU A 162 -21.25 2.81 37.92
CA GLU A 162 -21.65 2.32 39.24
C GLU A 162 -21.87 0.81 39.26
N GLU A 163 -22.51 0.27 38.23
CA GLU A 163 -22.72 -1.18 38.14
C GLU A 163 -21.42 -1.96 37.89
N ILE A 164 -20.52 -1.41 37.07
CA ILE A 164 -19.18 -2.00 36.86
C ILE A 164 -18.38 -1.99 38.16
N GLU A 165 -18.39 -0.91 38.93
CA GLU A 165 -17.69 -0.87 40.22
C GLU A 165 -18.28 -1.87 41.22
N ARG A 166 -19.61 -1.93 41.36
CA ARG A 166 -20.25 -2.94 42.23
C ARG A 166 -19.85 -4.36 41.86
N ARG A 167 -19.88 -4.71 40.57
CA ARG A 167 -19.47 -6.04 40.11
C ARG A 167 -17.99 -6.32 40.35
N LYS A 168 -17.12 -5.32 40.22
CA LYS A 168 -15.68 -5.45 40.54
C LYS A 168 -15.46 -5.68 42.02
N GLU A 169 -16.12 -4.92 42.90
CA GLU A 169 -16.04 -5.11 44.34
C GLU A 169 -16.52 -6.51 44.76
N GLU A 170 -17.64 -6.97 44.21
CA GLU A 170 -18.14 -8.33 44.49
C GLU A 170 -17.17 -9.41 44.01
N PHE A 171 -16.58 -9.24 42.83
CA PHE A 171 -15.59 -10.17 42.30
C PHE A 171 -14.32 -10.19 43.14
N GLU A 172 -13.80 -9.02 43.54
CA GLU A 172 -12.63 -8.92 44.43
C GLU A 172 -12.90 -9.54 45.79
N ARG A 173 -14.08 -9.30 46.40
CA ARG A 173 -14.48 -9.94 47.66
C ARG A 173 -14.52 -11.46 47.52
N LYS A 174 -15.16 -11.98 46.47
CA LYS A 174 -15.21 -13.44 46.22
C LYS A 174 -13.81 -14.03 46.02
N LYS A 175 -12.96 -13.36 45.26
CA LYS A 175 -11.58 -13.78 45.03
C LYS A 175 -10.77 -13.80 46.34
N GLN A 176 -10.90 -12.77 47.18
CA GLN A 176 -10.24 -12.73 48.49
C GLN A 176 -10.70 -13.85 49.41
N ILE A 177 -12.00 -14.19 49.41
CA ILE A 177 -12.52 -15.31 50.21
C ILE A 177 -11.94 -16.63 49.69
N GLN A 178 -11.96 -16.87 48.37
CA GLN A 178 -11.38 -18.08 47.78
C GLN A 178 -9.88 -18.21 48.05
N GLU A 179 -9.13 -17.11 47.99
CA GLU A 179 -7.70 -17.10 48.27
C GLU A 179 -7.42 -17.40 49.75
N LYS A 180 -8.22 -16.85 50.67
CA LYS A 180 -8.14 -17.20 52.11
C LYS A 180 -8.45 -18.67 52.36
N GLU A 181 -9.52 -19.21 51.78
CA GLU A 181 -9.88 -20.63 51.92
C GLU A 181 -8.80 -21.56 51.34
N ALA A 182 -8.23 -21.21 50.18
CA ALA A 182 -7.14 -21.97 49.57
C ALA A 182 -5.88 -21.94 50.44
N ASN A 183 -5.52 -20.77 50.97
CA ASN A 183 -4.36 -20.60 51.84
C ASN A 183 -4.54 -21.34 53.18
N GLU A 184 -5.76 -21.34 53.74
CA GLU A 184 -6.06 -22.11 54.95
C GLU A 184 -6.00 -23.62 54.71
N LYS A 185 -6.47 -24.11 53.55
CA LYS A 185 -6.32 -25.51 53.15
C LYS A 185 -4.86 -25.91 52.97
N LEU A 186 -4.07 -25.06 52.32
CA LEU A 186 -2.63 -25.30 52.14
C LEU A 186 -1.91 -25.38 53.49
N ARG A 187 -2.17 -24.44 54.41
CA ARG A 187 -1.60 -24.47 55.77
C ARG A 187 -1.99 -25.72 56.55
N LYS A 188 -3.23 -26.20 56.42
CA LYS A 188 -3.67 -27.46 57.05
C LYS A 188 -2.98 -28.68 56.44
N GLN A 189 -2.75 -28.69 55.12
CA GLN A 189 -1.99 -29.75 54.45
C GLN A 189 -0.53 -29.76 54.88
N GLU A 190 0.15 -28.60 54.87
CA GLU A 190 1.54 -28.46 55.33
C GLU A 190 1.71 -28.88 56.80
N ALA A 191 0.76 -28.52 57.68
CA ALA A 191 0.79 -28.93 59.07
C ALA A 191 0.63 -30.45 59.23
N ALA A 192 -0.28 -31.08 58.47
CA ALA A 192 -0.47 -32.52 58.49
C ALA A 192 0.74 -33.28 57.94
N GLU A 193 1.38 -32.78 56.87
CA GLU A 193 2.61 -33.36 56.32
C GLU A 193 3.78 -33.23 57.31
N ALA A 194 3.94 -32.07 57.95
CA ALA A 194 4.97 -31.87 58.98
C ALA A 194 4.75 -32.76 60.21
N GLU A 195 3.51 -33.03 60.62
CA GLU A 195 3.19 -33.97 61.69
C GLU A 195 3.50 -35.42 61.29
N GLN A 196 3.16 -35.81 60.07
CA GLN A 196 3.54 -37.13 59.53
C GLN A 196 5.05 -37.31 59.43
N GLU A 197 5.79 -36.28 59.02
CA GLU A 197 7.25 -36.34 58.95
C GLU A 197 7.88 -36.47 60.34
N ARG A 198 7.36 -35.76 61.35
CA ARG A 198 7.77 -35.92 62.75
C ARG A 198 7.53 -37.35 63.25
N LEU A 199 6.36 -37.92 62.97
CA LEU A 199 6.05 -39.32 63.30
C LEU A 199 7.01 -40.30 62.63
N ARG A 200 7.36 -40.08 61.34
CA ARG A 200 8.35 -40.92 60.64
C ARG A 200 9.74 -40.82 61.26
N GLN A 201 10.20 -39.61 61.57
CA GLN A 201 11.49 -39.39 62.22
C GLN A 201 11.55 -40.02 63.63
N GLU A 202 10.44 -40.00 64.37
CA GLU A 202 10.35 -40.63 65.69
C GLU A 202 10.41 -42.16 65.60
N VAL A 203 9.67 -42.76 64.66
CA VAL A 203 9.72 -44.21 64.38
C VAL A 203 11.12 -44.63 63.91
N GLU A 204 11.79 -43.82 63.10
CA GLU A 204 13.16 -44.09 62.65
C GLU A 204 14.17 -43.99 63.80
N ARG A 205 14.02 -43.01 64.72
CA ARG A 205 14.82 -42.95 65.96
C ARG A 205 14.59 -44.16 66.84
N GLN A 206 13.35 -44.61 67.01
CA GLN A 206 13.02 -45.79 67.81
C GLN A 206 13.61 -47.07 67.20
N ARG A 207 13.58 -47.25 65.87
CA ARG A 207 14.26 -48.37 65.20
C ARG A 207 15.78 -48.35 65.41
N ARG A 208 16.41 -47.18 65.28
CA ARG A 208 17.86 -47.04 65.52
C ARG A 208 18.27 -47.27 66.98
N ALA A 209 17.35 -47.14 67.93
CA ALA A 209 17.57 -47.47 69.33
C ALA A 209 17.44 -48.98 69.59
N VAL A 210 16.51 -49.66 68.92
CA VAL A 210 16.31 -51.12 69.02
C VAL A 210 17.44 -51.91 68.34
N ASP A 211 18.02 -51.41 67.23
CA ASP A 211 19.18 -52.05 66.58
C ASP A 211 20.53 -51.84 67.33
N ARG A 212 20.52 -51.14 68.47
CA ARG A 212 21.72 -50.87 69.30
C ARG A 212 21.74 -51.65 70.64
N GLU A 213 20.74 -52.48 70.92
CA GLU A 213 20.75 -53.49 71.99
C GLU A 213 20.98 -54.89 71.42
#